data_AF-A0A842PNH4-F1
#
_entry.id   AF-A0A842PNH4-F1
#
_cell.length_a   1.000
_cell.length_b   1.000
_cell.length_c   1.000
_cell.angle_alpha   90.00
_cell.angle_beta   90.00
_cell.angle_gamma   90.00
#
_symmetry.space_group_name_H-M   'P 1'
#
loop_
_entity.id
_entity.type
_entity.pdbx_description
1 polymer ?
#
loop_
_entity_poly.entity_id
_entity_poly.type
_entity_poly.pdbx_seq_one_letter_code
_entity_poly.pdbx_strand_id
1 'polypeptide(L)'
;MSDRRRDDDILDVLDELGDTLDELGAELREERDRNRGRGRDRRVTGDDRFRPPRPPTFGEVLRFTESYTIPTVIAVLEATIASLELLRRLMRLSDPGRAMDDARTETEARMRNVPKSAVSGVDRALDELRNALSEADLPSNPEARDVMDRARSLADELDARLSEAERERTARERRWREDERTFESEWQRRDDARRSGDGTRASRDAEPVGTGPVRIDVTEEAGPDGGDDGSGSDEPTVDVDAELESIKREVNGDDGDDRDDGDDGTDAGAGDEPSDR
;
A
#
# COMPACT_ATOMS: atom_id res chain seq x y z
N MET A 1 -6.94 -17.09 35.01
CA MET A 1 -7.86 -18.18 34.58
C MET A 1 -8.58 -17.88 33.26
N SER A 2 -8.49 -16.65 32.72
CA SER A 2 -9.19 -16.25 31.49
C SER A 2 -8.44 -16.56 30.19
N ASP A 3 -7.11 -16.72 30.23
CA ASP A 3 -6.31 -17.01 29.02
C ASP A 3 -6.61 -18.41 28.45
N ARG A 4 -6.71 -19.45 29.30
CA ARG A 4 -6.99 -20.82 28.82
C ARG A 4 -8.32 -20.93 28.08
N ARG A 5 -9.35 -20.19 28.48
CA ARG A 5 -10.66 -20.23 27.79
C ARG A 5 -10.60 -19.57 26.41
N ARG A 6 -9.79 -18.52 26.26
CA ARG A 6 -9.56 -17.88 24.95
C ARG A 6 -8.80 -18.79 24.02
N ASP A 7 -7.83 -19.54 24.54
CA ASP A 7 -7.09 -20.52 23.76
C ASP A 7 -8.02 -21.64 23.27
N ASP A 8 -8.94 -22.14 24.11
CA ASP A 8 -9.94 -23.14 23.73
C ASP A 8 -10.90 -22.62 22.63
N ASP A 9 -11.42 -21.40 22.76
CA ASP A 9 -12.29 -20.79 21.75
C ASP A 9 -11.57 -20.59 20.40
N ILE A 10 -10.27 -20.30 20.42
CA ILE A 10 -9.44 -20.18 19.21
C ILE A 10 -9.22 -21.54 18.56
N LEU A 11 -8.99 -22.59 19.36
CA LEU A 11 -8.81 -23.94 18.84
C LEU A 11 -10.07 -24.46 18.15
N ASP A 12 -11.26 -24.17 18.71
CA ASP A 12 -12.54 -24.53 18.07
C ASP A 12 -12.74 -23.81 16.73
N VAL A 13 -12.42 -22.52 16.63
CA VAL A 13 -12.49 -21.76 15.37
C VAL A 13 -11.47 -22.26 14.34
N LEU A 14 -10.29 -22.70 14.80
CA LEU A 14 -9.28 -23.28 13.92
C LEU A 14 -9.69 -24.66 13.40
N ASP A 15 -10.41 -25.45 14.19
CA ASP A 15 -10.96 -26.75 13.77
C ASP A 15 -12.08 -26.56 12.74
N GLU A 16 -12.99 -25.61 12.97
CA GLU A 16 -14.04 -25.24 12.00
C GLU A 16 -13.44 -24.67 10.70
N LEU A 17 -12.36 -23.90 10.80
CA LEU A 17 -11.60 -23.46 9.62
C LEU A 17 -10.93 -24.64 8.91
N GLY A 18 -10.43 -25.63 9.66
CA GLY A 18 -9.88 -26.87 9.10
C GLY A 18 -10.91 -27.64 8.28
N ASP A 19 -12.11 -27.83 8.84
CA ASP A 19 -13.21 -28.53 8.17
C ASP A 19 -13.68 -27.81 6.91
N THR A 20 -13.84 -26.48 6.96
CA THR A 20 -14.23 -25.68 5.80
C THR A 20 -13.15 -25.67 4.71
N LEU A 21 -11.87 -25.66 5.08
CA LEU A 21 -10.76 -25.78 4.13
C LEU A 21 -10.67 -27.18 3.52
N ASP A 22 -11.00 -28.23 4.27
CA ASP A 22 -11.07 -29.60 3.75
C ASP A 22 -12.27 -29.79 2.82
N GLU A 23 -13.43 -29.18 3.11
CA GLU A 23 -14.59 -29.15 2.22
C GLU A 23 -14.27 -28.41 0.92
N LEU A 24 -13.71 -27.20 1.01
CA LEU A 24 -13.28 -26.43 -0.16
C LEU A 24 -12.18 -27.17 -0.95
N GLY A 25 -11.27 -27.84 -0.24
CA GLY A 25 -10.23 -28.67 -0.83
C GLY A 25 -10.79 -29.93 -1.51
N ALA A 26 -11.88 -30.51 -1.02
CA ALA A 26 -12.57 -31.64 -1.65
C ALA A 26 -13.31 -31.17 -2.91
N GLU A 27 -14.00 -30.03 -2.84
CA GLU A 27 -14.71 -29.41 -3.96
C GLU A 27 -13.75 -29.02 -5.09
N LEU A 28 -12.63 -28.38 -4.77
CA LEU A 28 -11.58 -28.04 -5.75
C LEU A 28 -10.93 -29.29 -6.37
N ARG A 29 -10.74 -30.37 -5.59
CA ARG A 29 -10.23 -31.64 -6.13
C ARG A 29 -11.25 -32.28 -7.07
N GLU A 30 -12.53 -32.27 -6.71
CA GLU A 30 -13.61 -32.79 -7.55
C GLU A 30 -13.78 -31.97 -8.84
N GLU A 31 -13.71 -30.63 -8.75
CA GLU A 31 -13.75 -29.76 -9.92
C GLU A 31 -12.55 -29.96 -10.84
N ARG A 32 -11.35 -30.15 -10.26
CA ARG A 32 -10.15 -30.52 -11.01
C ARG A 32 -10.31 -31.87 -11.71
N ASP A 33 -10.93 -32.85 -11.07
CA ASP A 33 -11.17 -34.18 -11.64
C ASP A 33 -12.30 -34.17 -12.68
N ARG A 34 -13.35 -33.33 -12.50
CA ARG A 34 -14.37 -33.02 -13.51
C ARG A 34 -13.75 -32.35 -14.74
N ASN A 35 -12.80 -31.43 -14.55
CA ASN A 35 -12.10 -30.74 -15.64
C ASN A 35 -11.14 -31.69 -16.38
N ARG A 36 -10.49 -32.63 -15.68
CA ARG A 36 -9.72 -33.72 -16.31
C ARG A 36 -10.61 -34.72 -17.06
N GLY A 37 -11.83 -34.98 -16.57
CA GLY A 37 -12.80 -35.90 -17.18
C GLY A 37 -13.29 -35.45 -18.55
N ARG A 38 -13.45 -34.13 -18.80
CA ARG A 38 -13.88 -33.59 -20.10
C ARG A 38 -12.85 -33.71 -21.23
N GLY A 39 -11.60 -34.09 -20.92
CA GLY A 39 -10.56 -34.37 -21.91
C GLY A 39 -10.58 -35.79 -22.47
N ARG A 40 -11.38 -36.71 -21.92
CA ARG A 40 -11.29 -38.17 -22.19
C ARG A 40 -12.40 -38.76 -23.07
N ASP A 41 -13.31 -37.94 -23.60
CA ASP A 41 -14.41 -38.43 -24.47
C ASP A 41 -14.25 -38.06 -25.95
N ARG A 42 -13.05 -37.64 -26.38
CA ARG A 42 -12.72 -37.61 -27.81
C ARG A 42 -12.10 -38.95 -28.20
N ARG A 43 -12.98 -39.87 -28.63
CA ARG A 43 -12.68 -41.19 -29.21
C ARG A 43 -11.40 -41.15 -30.06
N VAL A 44 -10.33 -41.76 -29.57
CA VAL A 44 -9.23 -42.25 -30.40
C VAL A 44 -9.43 -43.76 -30.50
N THR A 45 -10.03 -44.16 -31.61
CA THR A 45 -10.03 -45.53 -32.08
C THR A 45 -8.64 -45.82 -32.62
N GLY A 46 -7.87 -46.72 -31.98
CA GLY A 46 -6.63 -47.25 -32.53
C GLY A 46 -5.57 -47.55 -31.47
N ASP A 47 -5.20 -48.83 -31.40
CA ASP A 47 -4.01 -49.44 -30.79
C ASP A 47 -2.97 -48.50 -30.16
N ASP A 48 -2.79 -48.59 -28.83
CA ASP A 48 -1.49 -48.34 -28.20
C ASP A 48 -1.48 -49.00 -26.80
N ARG A 49 -1.44 -50.33 -26.81
CA ARG A 49 -1.23 -51.14 -25.60
C ARG A 49 0.26 -51.08 -25.25
N PHE A 50 0.56 -50.48 -24.10
CA PHE A 50 1.85 -50.51 -23.38
C PHE A 50 3.05 -49.86 -24.10
N ARG A 51 3.06 -48.52 -24.11
CA ARG A 51 4.33 -47.78 -24.22
C ARG A 51 4.85 -47.48 -22.81
N PRO A 52 6.09 -47.84 -22.46
CA PRO A 52 6.68 -47.42 -21.19
C PRO A 52 6.64 -45.89 -21.09
N PRO A 53 6.43 -45.31 -19.89
CA PRO A 53 6.40 -43.87 -19.73
C PRO A 53 7.69 -43.30 -20.28
N ARG A 54 7.56 -42.44 -21.30
CA ARG A 54 8.74 -41.79 -21.86
C ARG A 54 9.32 -40.89 -20.78
N PRO A 55 10.64 -40.91 -20.56
CA PRO A 55 11.26 -39.97 -19.65
C PRO A 55 10.92 -38.54 -20.12
N PRO A 56 10.60 -37.64 -19.18
CA PRO A 56 10.17 -36.28 -19.51
C PRO A 56 11.24 -35.60 -20.35
N THR A 57 10.80 -34.93 -21.41
CA THR A 57 11.70 -34.15 -22.25
C THR A 57 12.11 -32.87 -21.51
N PHE A 58 13.30 -32.33 -21.80
CA PHE A 58 13.74 -31.05 -21.22
C PHE A 58 12.73 -29.92 -21.46
N GLY A 59 12.00 -29.95 -22.58
CA GLY A 59 10.91 -29.02 -22.85
C GLY A 59 9.71 -29.17 -21.93
N GLU A 60 9.37 -30.39 -21.48
CA GLU A 60 8.31 -30.63 -20.50
C GLU A 60 8.71 -30.21 -19.09
N VAL A 61 9.99 -30.36 -18.72
CA VAL A 61 10.51 -29.85 -17.44
C VAL A 61 10.49 -28.32 -17.44
N LEU A 62 10.94 -27.69 -18.53
CA LEU A 62 10.93 -26.23 -18.67
C LEU A 62 9.50 -25.68 -18.69
N ARG A 63 8.57 -26.37 -19.35
CA ARG A 63 7.15 -26.02 -19.35
C ARG A 63 6.52 -26.25 -17.98
N PHE A 64 6.94 -27.25 -17.22
CA PHE A 64 6.47 -27.49 -15.86
C PHE A 64 6.96 -26.42 -14.90
N THR A 65 8.22 -26.00 -14.99
CA THR A 65 8.72 -24.87 -14.20
C THR A 65 8.05 -23.57 -14.60
N GLU A 66 7.81 -23.33 -15.89
CA GLU A 66 7.05 -22.16 -16.36
C GLU A 66 5.58 -22.17 -15.91
N SER A 67 4.90 -23.30 -16.00
CA SER A 67 3.46 -23.40 -15.73
C SER A 67 3.13 -23.51 -14.25
N TYR A 68 4.04 -24.03 -13.42
CA TYR A 68 3.74 -24.37 -12.02
C TYR A 68 4.80 -23.89 -11.04
N THR A 69 6.09 -24.17 -11.24
CA THR A 69 7.11 -23.84 -10.22
C THR A 69 7.35 -22.33 -10.11
N ILE A 70 7.57 -21.63 -11.22
CA ILE A 70 7.82 -20.19 -11.24
C ILE A 70 6.61 -19.42 -10.70
N PRO A 71 5.36 -19.67 -11.15
CA PRO A 71 4.20 -19.01 -10.55
C PRO A 71 4.05 -19.28 -9.04
N THR A 72 4.34 -20.50 -8.59
CA THR A 72 4.27 -20.84 -7.15
C THR A 72 5.32 -20.09 -6.35
N VAL A 73 6.56 -20.02 -6.84
CA VAL A 73 7.63 -19.27 -6.17
C VAL A 73 7.32 -17.77 -6.15
N ILE A 74 6.79 -17.22 -7.24
CA ILE A 74 6.31 -15.83 -7.29
C ILE A 74 5.21 -15.60 -6.25
N ALA A 75 4.21 -16.49 -6.17
CA ALA A 75 3.13 -16.36 -5.19
C ALA A 75 3.62 -16.40 -3.74
N VAL A 76 4.59 -17.28 -3.43
CA VAL A 76 5.23 -17.31 -2.11
C VAL A 76 5.96 -15.99 -1.83
N LEU A 77 6.73 -15.47 -2.79
CA LEU A 77 7.43 -14.19 -2.63
C LEU A 77 6.44 -13.03 -2.46
N GLU A 78 5.36 -12.98 -3.23
CA GLU A 78 4.31 -11.97 -3.11
C GLU A 78 3.61 -12.03 -1.74
N ALA A 79 3.34 -13.24 -1.23
CA ALA A 79 2.83 -13.42 0.12
C ALA A 79 3.81 -12.94 1.20
N THR A 80 5.13 -13.18 1.02
CA THR A 80 6.14 -12.66 1.96
C THR A 80 6.23 -11.14 1.91
N ILE A 81 6.19 -10.54 0.73
CA ILE A 81 6.20 -9.08 0.56
C ILE A 81 4.92 -8.48 1.18
N ALA A 82 3.75 -9.05 0.91
CA ALA A 82 2.48 -8.62 1.49
C ALA A 82 2.50 -8.71 3.04
N SER A 83 3.14 -9.74 3.59
CA SER A 83 3.32 -9.89 5.04
C SER A 83 4.25 -8.81 5.62
N LEU A 84 5.34 -8.47 4.92
CA LEU A 84 6.24 -7.38 5.31
C LEU A 84 5.57 -6.01 5.17
N GLU A 85 4.73 -5.80 4.16
CA GLU A 85 3.93 -4.58 4.02
C GLU A 85 2.88 -4.45 5.12
N LEU A 86 2.27 -5.56 5.54
CA LEU A 86 1.36 -5.60 6.68
C LEU A 86 2.10 -5.24 7.99
N LEU A 87 3.29 -5.81 8.20
CA LEU A 87 4.15 -5.46 9.34
C LEU A 87 4.54 -3.98 9.29
N ARG A 88 4.88 -3.45 8.12
CA ARG A 88 5.16 -2.01 7.93
C ARG A 88 3.95 -1.14 8.24
N ARG A 89 2.74 -1.56 7.82
CA ARG A 89 1.49 -0.88 8.17
C ARG A 89 1.22 -0.91 9.68
N LEU A 90 1.54 -2.00 10.35
CA LEU A 90 1.42 -2.13 11.80
C LEU A 90 2.45 -1.25 12.54
N MET A 91 3.71 -1.21 12.09
CA MET A 91 4.71 -0.29 12.65
C MET A 91 4.34 1.17 12.40
N ARG A 92 3.73 1.49 11.26
CA ARG A 92 3.22 2.83 10.96
C ARG A 92 2.01 3.22 11.82
N LEU A 93 1.29 2.25 12.40
CA LEU A 93 0.23 2.50 13.38
C LEU A 93 0.81 2.92 14.75
N SER A 94 2.01 2.47 15.08
CA SER A 94 2.75 2.85 16.29
C SER A 94 3.41 4.23 16.19
N ASP A 95 3.55 4.79 14.98
CA ASP A 95 3.95 6.19 14.74
C ASP A 95 2.81 6.99 14.06
N PRO A 96 1.72 7.29 14.81
CA PRO A 96 0.52 7.94 14.27
C PRO A 96 0.77 9.40 13.85
N GLY A 97 1.82 10.05 14.38
CA GLY A 97 2.17 11.43 14.05
C GLY A 97 2.63 11.57 12.60
N ARG A 98 3.58 10.73 12.17
CA ARG A 98 4.10 10.78 10.79
C ARG A 98 3.16 10.17 9.75
N ALA A 99 2.40 9.15 10.15
CA ALA A 99 1.43 8.48 9.28
C ALA A 99 0.24 9.37 8.90
N MET A 100 -0.23 10.21 9.81
CA MET A 100 -1.35 11.12 9.57
C MET A 100 -0.96 12.31 8.72
N ASP A 101 0.25 12.87 8.89
CA ASP A 101 0.75 13.96 8.04
C ASP A 101 0.98 13.50 6.58
N ASP A 102 1.58 12.32 6.40
CA ASP A 102 1.73 11.73 5.06
C ASP A 102 0.36 11.34 4.47
N ALA A 103 -0.53 10.69 5.24
CA ALA A 103 -1.85 10.33 4.75
C ALA A 103 -2.72 11.55 4.43
N ARG A 104 -2.61 12.64 5.21
CA ARG A 104 -3.34 13.89 4.96
C ARG A 104 -2.81 14.57 3.70
N THR A 105 -1.49 14.70 3.56
CA THR A 105 -0.85 15.29 2.37
C THR A 105 -1.13 14.48 1.11
N GLU A 106 -1.11 13.14 1.20
CA GLU A 106 -1.36 12.23 0.09
C GLU A 106 -2.86 12.14 -0.24
N THR A 107 -3.75 12.21 0.75
CA THR A 107 -5.21 12.29 0.53
C THR A 107 -5.59 13.62 -0.09
N GLU A 108 -5.00 14.72 0.34
CA GLU A 108 -5.21 16.05 -0.23
C GLU A 108 -4.65 16.13 -1.66
N ALA A 109 -3.50 15.50 -1.92
CA ALA A 109 -2.92 15.38 -3.26
C ALA A 109 -3.75 14.46 -4.18
N ARG A 110 -4.30 13.35 -3.67
CA ARG A 110 -5.21 12.45 -4.42
C ARG A 110 -6.55 13.12 -4.69
N MET A 111 -7.13 13.84 -3.74
CA MET A 111 -8.39 14.57 -3.93
C MET A 111 -8.26 15.72 -4.94
N ARG A 112 -7.09 16.39 -4.98
CA ARG A 112 -6.79 17.39 -6.01
C ARG A 112 -6.57 16.79 -7.41
N ASN A 113 -6.18 15.52 -7.50
CA ASN A 113 -5.79 14.85 -8.74
C ASN A 113 -6.65 13.64 -9.10
N VAL A 114 -7.94 13.57 -8.72
CA VAL A 114 -8.85 12.62 -9.39
C VAL A 114 -9.07 13.16 -10.80
N PRO A 115 -8.49 12.53 -11.83
CA PRO A 115 -8.58 13.07 -13.17
C PRO A 115 -10.01 12.89 -13.67
N LYS A 116 -10.57 13.94 -14.29
CA LYS A 116 -11.91 13.92 -14.90
C LYS A 116 -12.10 12.73 -15.84
N SER A 117 -11.01 12.23 -16.42
CA SER A 117 -10.97 11.04 -17.27
C SER A 117 -11.25 9.72 -16.55
N ALA A 118 -10.93 9.58 -15.26
CA ALA A 118 -11.26 8.38 -14.49
C ALA A 118 -12.77 8.28 -14.25
N VAL A 119 -13.41 9.40 -13.90
CA VAL A 119 -14.88 9.48 -13.73
C VAL A 119 -15.59 9.22 -15.07
N SER A 120 -15.17 9.90 -16.14
CA SER A 120 -15.70 9.63 -17.49
C SER A 120 -15.41 8.21 -18.01
N GLY A 121 -14.35 7.56 -17.53
CA GLY A 121 -14.04 6.17 -17.86
C GLY A 121 -15.01 5.20 -17.21
N VAL A 122 -15.43 5.49 -15.97
CA VAL A 122 -16.44 4.72 -15.24
C VAL A 122 -17.81 4.89 -15.88
N ASP A 123 -18.22 6.12 -16.24
CA ASP A 123 -19.50 6.34 -16.95
C ASP A 123 -19.55 5.54 -18.26
N ARG A 124 -18.47 5.57 -19.05
CA ARG A 124 -18.37 4.80 -20.29
C ARG A 124 -18.42 3.28 -20.03
N ALA A 125 -17.76 2.79 -18.99
CA ALA A 125 -17.79 1.37 -18.64
C ALA A 125 -19.16 0.92 -18.12
N LEU A 126 -19.88 1.78 -17.40
CA LEU A 126 -21.25 1.53 -16.96
C LEU A 126 -22.23 1.54 -18.14
N ASP A 127 -22.05 2.46 -19.10
CA ASP A 127 -22.79 2.45 -20.36
C ASP A 127 -22.54 1.15 -21.14
N GLU A 128 -21.28 0.71 -21.27
CA GLU A 128 -20.90 -0.53 -21.95
C GLU A 128 -21.49 -1.76 -21.24
N LEU A 129 -21.44 -1.80 -19.90
CA LEU A 129 -22.03 -2.86 -19.08
C LEU A 129 -23.55 -2.89 -19.22
N ARG A 130 -24.23 -1.74 -19.20
CA ARG A 130 -25.68 -1.63 -19.40
C ARG A 130 -26.07 -2.11 -20.80
N ASN A 131 -25.27 -1.77 -21.80
CA ASN A 131 -25.50 -2.20 -23.17
C ASN A 131 -25.31 -3.71 -23.31
N ALA A 132 -24.24 -4.26 -22.74
CA ALA A 132 -23.97 -5.69 -22.71
C ALA A 132 -25.04 -6.48 -21.94
N LEU A 133 -25.52 -5.98 -20.81
CA LEU A 133 -26.63 -6.58 -20.06
C LEU A 133 -27.99 -6.43 -20.77
N SER A 134 -28.15 -5.44 -21.64
CA SER A 134 -29.36 -5.25 -22.44
C SER A 134 -29.39 -6.13 -23.68
N GLU A 135 -28.22 -6.43 -24.24
CA GLU A 135 -28.04 -7.25 -25.45
C GLU A 135 -27.89 -8.74 -25.13
N ALA A 136 -27.48 -9.09 -23.91
CA ALA A 136 -27.47 -10.47 -23.43
C ALA A 136 -28.91 -11.01 -23.30
N ASP A 137 -29.17 -12.17 -23.92
CA ASP A 137 -30.43 -12.88 -23.80
C ASP A 137 -30.79 -13.17 -22.33
N LEU A 138 -32.05 -12.95 -21.97
CA LEU A 138 -32.51 -13.06 -20.59
C LEU A 138 -32.39 -14.53 -20.11
N PRO A 139 -31.74 -14.81 -18.96
CA PRO A 139 -31.57 -16.18 -18.46
C PRO A 139 -32.90 -16.92 -18.37
N SER A 140 -32.95 -18.20 -18.75
CA SER A 140 -34.20 -18.98 -18.69
C SER A 140 -34.62 -19.32 -17.25
N ASN A 141 -33.68 -19.30 -16.31
CA ASN A 141 -33.91 -19.57 -14.89
C ASN A 141 -34.51 -18.33 -14.18
N PRO A 142 -35.57 -18.48 -13.37
CA PRO A 142 -36.25 -17.37 -12.71
C PRO A 142 -35.42 -16.70 -11.60
N GLU A 143 -34.61 -17.44 -10.85
CA GLU A 143 -33.70 -16.84 -9.85
C GLU A 143 -32.62 -15.98 -10.52
N ALA A 144 -32.09 -16.43 -11.66
CA ALA A 144 -31.12 -15.68 -12.45
C ALA A 144 -31.69 -14.40 -13.06
N ARG A 145 -33.00 -14.37 -13.37
CA ARG A 145 -33.71 -13.15 -13.81
C ARG A 145 -33.79 -12.11 -12.70
N ASP A 146 -34.19 -12.53 -11.50
CA ASP A 146 -34.31 -11.64 -10.34
C ASP A 146 -32.95 -11.03 -9.94
N VAL A 147 -31.86 -11.82 -10.02
CA VAL A 147 -30.50 -11.30 -9.82
C VAL A 147 -30.10 -10.28 -10.88
N MET A 148 -30.42 -10.51 -12.16
CA MET A 148 -30.14 -9.56 -13.25
C MET A 148 -30.96 -8.28 -13.13
N ASP A 149 -32.24 -8.37 -12.74
CA ASP A 149 -33.10 -7.21 -12.50
C ASP A 149 -32.58 -6.36 -11.33
N ARG A 150 -32.13 -7.00 -10.25
CA ARG A 150 -31.49 -6.31 -9.13
C ARG A 150 -30.17 -5.66 -9.53
N ALA A 151 -29.34 -6.33 -10.33
CA ALA A 151 -28.10 -5.75 -10.84
C ALA A 151 -28.36 -4.52 -11.72
N ARG A 152 -29.42 -4.57 -12.54
CA ARG A 152 -29.85 -3.46 -13.39
C ARG A 152 -30.36 -2.26 -12.59
N SER A 153 -31.21 -2.52 -11.60
CA SER A 153 -31.68 -1.48 -10.67
C SER A 153 -30.53 -0.82 -9.91
N LEU A 154 -29.52 -1.61 -9.51
CA LEU A 154 -28.34 -1.08 -8.80
C LEU A 154 -27.48 -0.20 -9.72
N ALA A 155 -27.33 -0.59 -10.99
CA ALA A 155 -26.60 0.20 -11.97
C ALA A 155 -27.28 1.56 -12.23
N ASP A 156 -28.61 1.58 -12.32
CA ASP A 156 -29.39 2.81 -12.50
C ASP A 156 -29.29 3.74 -11.27
N GLU A 157 -29.30 3.17 -10.05
CA GLU A 157 -29.11 3.94 -8.81
C GLU A 157 -27.69 4.57 -8.73
N LEU A 158 -26.68 3.80 -9.14
CA LEU A 158 -25.30 4.25 -9.12
C LEU A 158 -25.06 5.39 -10.11
N ASP A 159 -25.64 5.29 -11.32
CA ASP A 159 -25.60 6.34 -12.35
C ASP A 159 -26.26 7.63 -11.86
N ALA A 160 -27.44 7.52 -11.24
CA ALA A 160 -28.14 8.66 -10.66
C ALA A 160 -27.28 9.36 -9.60
N ARG A 161 -26.63 8.59 -8.72
CA ARG A 161 -25.78 9.10 -7.65
C ARG A 161 -24.49 9.74 -8.18
N LEU A 162 -23.89 9.17 -9.22
CA LEU A 162 -22.69 9.71 -9.85
C LEU A 162 -23.00 11.01 -10.61
N SER A 163 -24.10 11.02 -11.35
CA SER A 163 -24.63 12.22 -12.02
C SER A 163 -24.93 13.35 -11.03
N GLU A 164 -25.49 13.04 -9.86
CA GLU A 164 -25.75 14.03 -8.81
C GLU A 164 -24.46 14.58 -8.21
N ALA A 165 -23.49 13.71 -7.90
CA ALA A 165 -22.17 14.13 -7.41
C ALA A 165 -21.42 15.02 -8.42
N GLU A 166 -21.57 14.76 -9.72
CA GLU A 166 -20.98 15.62 -10.76
C GLU A 166 -21.66 16.99 -10.83
N ARG A 167 -23.00 17.03 -10.72
CA ARG A 167 -23.75 18.30 -10.65
C ARG A 167 -23.38 19.12 -9.43
N GLU A 168 -23.24 18.48 -8.27
CA GLU A 168 -22.78 19.14 -7.04
C GLU A 168 -21.35 19.66 -7.23
N ARG A 169 -20.47 18.84 -7.83
CA ARG A 169 -19.08 19.21 -8.12
C ARG A 169 -18.97 20.41 -9.05
N THR A 170 -19.79 20.48 -10.09
CA THR A 170 -19.80 21.59 -11.03
C THR A 170 -20.45 22.84 -10.43
N ALA A 171 -21.49 22.68 -9.59
CA ALA A 171 -22.10 23.78 -8.86
C ALA A 171 -21.14 24.42 -7.86
N ARG A 172 -20.40 23.62 -7.06
CA ARG A 172 -19.35 24.15 -6.19
C ARG A 172 -18.29 24.88 -7.00
N GLU A 173 -17.81 24.30 -8.10
CA GLU A 173 -16.75 24.90 -8.92
C GLU A 173 -17.18 26.24 -9.54
N ARG A 174 -18.45 26.37 -9.95
CA ARG A 174 -19.01 27.64 -10.41
C ARG A 174 -19.06 28.69 -9.29
N ARG A 175 -19.50 28.29 -8.09
CA ARG A 175 -19.55 29.16 -6.91
C ARG A 175 -18.15 29.67 -6.54
N TRP A 176 -17.17 28.77 -6.45
CA TRP A 176 -15.76 29.14 -6.21
C TRP A 176 -15.25 30.17 -7.22
N ARG A 177 -15.52 29.99 -8.52
CA ARG A 177 -15.13 30.98 -9.56
C ARG A 177 -15.86 32.32 -9.44
N GLU A 178 -17.08 32.34 -8.92
CA GLU A 178 -17.86 33.56 -8.72
C GLU A 178 -17.37 34.33 -7.49
N ASP A 179 -17.06 33.61 -6.41
CA ASP A 179 -16.43 34.16 -5.21
C ASP A 179 -15.05 34.74 -5.53
N GLU A 180 -14.23 34.03 -6.32
CA GLU A 180 -12.92 34.50 -6.78
C GLU A 180 -13.01 35.81 -7.58
N ARG A 181 -13.95 35.90 -8.53
CA ARG A 181 -14.18 37.11 -9.32
C ARG A 181 -14.64 38.28 -8.46
N THR A 182 -15.48 38.01 -7.46
CA THR A 182 -15.99 39.04 -6.53
C THR A 182 -14.84 39.57 -5.67
N PHE A 183 -14.01 38.67 -5.15
CA PHE A 183 -12.82 38.99 -4.38
C PHE A 183 -11.82 39.81 -5.20
N GLU A 184 -11.48 39.38 -6.42
CA GLU A 184 -10.56 40.08 -7.32
C GLU A 184 -11.07 41.50 -7.66
N SER A 185 -12.39 41.65 -7.84
CA SER A 185 -13.03 42.95 -8.07
C SER A 185 -12.95 43.88 -6.85
N GLU A 186 -13.09 43.34 -5.64
CA GLU A 186 -12.92 44.12 -4.40
C GLU A 186 -11.47 44.58 -4.21
N TRP A 187 -10.49 43.75 -4.52
CA TRP A 187 -9.07 44.13 -4.46
C TRP A 187 -8.74 45.24 -5.45
N GLN A 188 -9.21 45.14 -6.70
CA GLN A 188 -8.98 46.18 -7.70
C GLN A 188 -9.55 47.54 -7.26
N ARG A 189 -10.78 47.55 -6.71
CA ARG A 189 -11.38 48.80 -6.17
C ARG A 189 -10.58 49.37 -4.99
N ARG A 190 -10.01 48.52 -4.14
CA ARG A 190 -9.23 48.93 -2.97
C ARG A 190 -7.86 49.47 -3.37
N ASP A 191 -7.24 48.92 -4.41
CA ASP A 191 -6.00 49.44 -5.00
C ASP A 191 -6.25 50.77 -5.73
N ASP A 192 -7.34 50.90 -6.50
CA ASP A 192 -7.72 52.16 -7.15
C ASP A 192 -8.02 53.29 -6.14
N ALA A 193 -8.62 52.95 -4.99
CA ALA A 193 -8.84 53.91 -3.90
C ALA A 193 -7.53 54.34 -3.22
N ARG A 194 -6.55 53.44 -3.09
CA ARG A 194 -5.20 53.77 -2.57
C ARG A 194 -4.41 54.62 -3.57
N ARG A 195 -4.55 54.35 -4.86
CA ARG A 195 -3.89 55.12 -5.92
C ARG A 195 -4.51 56.49 -6.15
N SER A 196 -5.82 56.63 -5.94
CA SER A 196 -6.54 57.90 -6.01
C SER A 196 -6.47 58.73 -4.72
N GLY A 197 -5.89 58.17 -3.64
CA GLY A 197 -5.70 58.84 -2.35
C GLY A 197 -4.48 59.77 -2.29
N ASP A 198 -3.59 59.74 -3.29
CA ASP A 198 -2.44 60.65 -3.40
C ASP A 198 -2.85 62.00 -4.00
N GLY A 199 -3.71 62.73 -3.30
CA GLY A 199 -4.31 63.91 -3.89
C GLY A 199 -4.96 64.93 -2.97
N THR A 200 -4.99 64.79 -1.65
CA THR A 200 -5.39 65.92 -0.78
C THR A 200 -4.82 65.81 0.65
N ARG A 201 -3.76 66.59 0.88
CA ARG A 201 -3.48 67.42 2.07
C ARG A 201 -4.09 66.97 3.42
N ALA A 202 -3.18 66.56 4.31
CA ALA A 202 -3.08 67.01 5.71
C ALA A 202 -4.38 67.30 6.49
N SER A 203 -4.76 66.40 7.40
CA SER A 203 -4.84 66.67 8.85
C SER A 203 -5.43 65.47 9.61
N ARG A 204 -4.66 65.00 10.61
CA ARG A 204 -5.02 64.48 11.93
C ARG A 204 -6.18 63.48 12.10
N ASP A 205 -5.79 62.35 12.70
CA ASP A 205 -6.54 61.52 13.66
C ASP A 205 -7.83 60.85 13.17
N ALA A 206 -7.69 59.67 12.55
CA ALA A 206 -8.68 58.60 12.62
C ALA A 206 -8.06 57.26 12.15
N GLU A 207 -7.82 56.35 13.09
CA GLU A 207 -7.42 54.96 12.82
C GLU A 207 -8.60 54.17 12.22
N PRO A 208 -8.52 53.65 10.98
CA PRO A 208 -9.53 52.74 10.47
C PRO A 208 -9.20 51.30 10.92
N VAL A 209 -9.98 50.78 11.87
CA VAL A 209 -9.97 49.35 12.24
C VAL A 209 -10.56 48.53 11.08
N GLY A 210 -9.71 48.20 10.12
CA GLY A 210 -10.04 47.28 9.04
C GLY A 210 -9.93 45.85 9.52
N THR A 211 -11.03 45.09 9.47
CA THR A 211 -10.99 43.62 9.49
C THR A 211 -10.36 43.15 8.18
N GLY A 212 -9.03 43.18 8.12
CA GLY A 212 -8.22 42.56 7.08
C GLY A 212 -7.82 41.13 7.48
N PRO A 213 -7.27 40.33 6.56
CA PRO A 213 -6.79 38.99 6.86
C PRO A 213 -5.77 39.03 8.02
N VAL A 214 -5.93 38.11 8.97
CA VAL A 214 -5.06 37.97 10.15
C VAL A 214 -3.62 37.78 9.67
N ARG A 215 -2.78 38.79 9.90
CA ARG A 215 -1.33 38.70 9.71
C ARG A 215 -0.77 38.15 11.00
N ILE A 216 -0.33 36.89 10.99
CA ILE A 216 0.45 36.32 12.08
C ILE A 216 1.85 36.92 11.94
N ASP A 217 2.18 37.92 12.76
CA ASP A 217 3.57 38.33 12.96
C ASP A 217 4.24 37.25 13.81
N VAL A 218 5.09 36.44 13.18
CA VAL A 218 6.05 35.61 13.88
C VAL A 218 7.21 36.54 14.25
N THR A 219 7.13 37.15 15.42
CA THR A 219 8.32 37.68 16.08
C THR A 219 9.16 36.49 16.54
N GLU A 220 10.22 36.16 15.80
CA GLU A 220 11.32 35.38 16.34
C GLU A 220 11.87 36.18 17.53
N GLU A 221 11.61 35.68 18.74
CA GLU A 221 12.26 36.17 19.94
C GLU A 221 13.76 35.92 19.77
N ALA A 222 14.48 36.95 19.33
CA ALA A 222 15.92 37.00 19.40
C ALA A 222 16.29 36.86 20.88
N GLY A 223 16.68 35.63 21.27
CA GLY A 223 17.14 35.33 22.61
C GLY A 223 18.27 36.26 23.02
N PRO A 224 18.35 36.65 24.30
CA PRO A 224 19.34 37.59 24.77
C PRO A 224 20.74 37.01 24.63
N ASP A 225 21.63 37.82 24.06
CA ASP A 225 23.08 37.70 24.14
C ASP A 225 23.48 37.52 25.62
N GLY A 226 24.10 36.38 25.95
CA GLY A 226 24.46 36.01 27.32
C GLY A 226 25.53 34.93 27.30
N GLY A 227 26.78 35.35 27.42
CA GLY A 227 27.93 34.46 27.55
C GLY A 227 27.94 33.70 28.89
N ASP A 228 28.60 32.54 28.83
CA ASP A 228 29.34 31.85 29.88
C ASP A 228 29.19 32.35 31.32
N ASP A 229 28.36 31.68 32.12
CA ASP A 229 28.70 31.30 33.49
C ASP A 229 27.94 30.04 33.95
N GLY A 230 28.69 29.07 34.45
CA GLY A 230 28.16 27.81 34.97
C GLY A 230 27.36 27.97 36.25
N SER A 231 26.15 27.41 36.27
CA SER A 231 25.54 26.82 37.48
C SER A 231 24.37 25.91 37.12
N GLY A 232 24.68 24.62 37.03
CA GLY A 232 23.87 23.51 37.55
C GLY A 232 22.38 23.45 37.18
N SER A 233 22.07 23.09 35.94
CA SER A 233 20.95 22.21 35.66
C SER A 233 21.51 20.81 35.45
N ASP A 234 21.12 19.89 36.33
CA ASP A 234 21.46 18.46 36.34
C ASP A 234 20.75 17.74 35.18
N GLU A 235 20.99 18.19 33.96
CA GLU A 235 20.60 17.49 32.75
C GLU A 235 21.78 16.63 32.32
N PRO A 236 21.62 15.30 32.18
CA PRO A 236 22.71 14.44 31.77
C PRO A 236 23.13 14.83 30.35
N THR A 237 24.26 15.53 30.25
CA THR A 237 24.89 15.85 28.96
C THR A 237 25.46 14.54 28.43
N VAL A 238 24.81 14.00 27.40
CA VAL A 238 25.24 12.74 26.77
C VAL A 238 26.43 13.05 25.87
N ASP A 239 27.61 12.53 26.23
CA ASP A 239 28.80 12.60 25.40
C ASP A 239 28.64 11.66 24.20
N VAL A 240 28.12 12.22 23.10
CA VAL A 240 27.82 11.50 21.85
C VAL A 240 29.05 10.77 21.33
N ASP A 241 30.26 11.32 21.53
CA ASP A 241 31.51 10.68 21.11
C ASP A 241 31.79 9.39 21.88
N ALA A 242 31.51 9.37 23.19
CA ALA A 242 31.69 8.18 24.02
C ALA A 242 30.65 7.10 23.71
N GLU A 243 29.40 7.50 23.48
CA GLU A 243 28.32 6.58 23.08
C GLU A 243 28.57 5.97 21.69
N LEU A 244 29.07 6.76 20.74
CA LEU A 244 29.43 6.26 19.42
C LEU A 244 30.62 5.30 19.46
N GLU A 245 31.59 5.51 20.35
CA GLU A 245 32.68 4.56 20.53
C GLU A 245 32.19 3.23 21.14
N SER A 246 31.25 3.28 22.08
CA SER A 246 30.62 2.09 22.67
C SER A 246 29.86 1.28 21.61
N ILE A 247 29.02 1.93 20.80
CA ILE A 247 28.27 1.29 19.72
C ILE A 247 29.22 0.73 18.65
N LYS A 248 30.30 1.47 18.33
CA LYS A 248 31.32 0.99 17.38
C LYS A 248 32.05 -0.24 17.91
N ARG A 249 32.30 -0.31 19.22
CA ARG A 249 32.95 -1.46 19.86
C ARG A 249 32.02 -2.66 19.97
N GLU A 250 30.73 -2.44 20.18
CA GLU A 250 29.70 -3.49 20.15
C GLU A 250 29.55 -4.06 18.73
N VAL A 251 29.51 -3.19 17.72
CA VAL A 251 29.42 -3.60 16.31
C VAL A 251 30.70 -4.27 15.79
N ASN A 252 31.89 -3.84 16.25
CA ASN A 252 33.16 -4.50 15.91
C ASN A 252 33.53 -5.65 16.88
N GLY A 253 32.71 -5.92 17.90
CA GLY A 253 33.08 -6.74 19.05
C GLY A 253 32.72 -8.22 18.96
N ASP A 254 32.15 -8.67 17.84
CA ASP A 254 31.69 -10.06 17.66
C ASP A 254 32.28 -10.75 16.42
N ASP A 255 33.50 -10.38 16.01
CA ASP A 255 34.26 -11.13 15.00
C ASP A 255 35.77 -11.06 15.34
N GLY A 256 36.21 -11.91 16.27
CA GLY A 256 37.61 -11.96 16.63
C GLY A 256 37.94 -12.93 17.75
N ASP A 257 37.51 -14.19 17.57
CA ASP A 257 37.90 -15.36 18.35
C ASP A 257 39.32 -15.29 18.93
N ASP A 258 39.38 -15.61 20.21
CA ASP A 258 40.47 -16.31 20.86
C ASP A 258 41.14 -17.33 19.91
N ARG A 259 42.36 -17.02 19.48
CA ARG A 259 43.34 -18.04 19.10
C ARG A 259 44.60 -17.81 19.90
N ASP A 260 44.54 -18.42 21.07
CA ASP A 260 45.68 -18.94 21.82
C ASP A 260 46.64 -19.67 20.84
N ASP A 261 47.75 -19.02 20.51
CA ASP A 261 48.89 -19.64 19.82
C ASP A 261 49.59 -20.56 20.83
N GLY A 262 48.97 -21.72 21.06
CA GLY A 262 49.48 -22.83 21.85
C GLY A 262 49.98 -23.96 20.94
N ASP A 263 51.29 -23.96 20.72
CA ASP A 263 52.18 -25.12 20.64
C ASP A 263 51.52 -26.52 20.58
N ASP A 264 51.65 -27.22 19.44
CA ASP A 264 51.95 -28.65 19.46
C ASP A 264 52.66 -29.08 18.17
N GLY A 265 53.93 -29.44 18.32
CA GLY A 265 54.72 -30.08 17.29
C GLY A 265 54.60 -31.59 17.37
N THR A 266 54.11 -32.22 16.32
CA THR A 266 54.33 -33.66 16.03
C THR A 266 54.40 -33.84 14.52
N ASP A 267 55.60 -34.01 13.97
CA ASP A 267 56.17 -35.31 13.59
C ASP A 267 55.40 -36.01 12.46
N ALA A 268 55.93 -35.87 11.25
CA ALA A 268 55.65 -36.75 10.12
C ALA A 268 56.96 -37.10 9.42
N GLY A 269 57.74 -37.97 10.06
CA GLY A 269 58.76 -38.77 9.39
C GLY A 269 58.14 -39.94 8.62
N ALA A 270 58.38 -39.98 7.30
CA ALA A 270 58.55 -41.15 6.42
C ALA A 270 58.57 -40.59 4.98
N GLY A 271 59.62 -40.68 4.16
CA GLY A 271 60.58 -41.77 4.02
C GLY A 271 60.04 -42.76 2.97
N ASP A 272 60.16 -42.44 1.68
CA ASP A 272 60.32 -43.47 0.64
C ASP A 272 60.96 -42.86 -0.64
N GLU A 273 61.96 -43.57 -1.16
CA GLU A 273 62.89 -43.18 -2.23
C GLU A 273 62.32 -43.41 -3.64
N PRO A 274 62.77 -42.67 -4.68
CA PRO A 274 62.49 -43.03 -6.07
C PRO A 274 63.52 -44.05 -6.59
N SER A 275 63.05 -45.22 -7.03
CA SER A 275 63.81 -46.17 -7.85
C SER A 275 63.07 -46.58 -9.13
N ASP A 276 63.82 -46.53 -10.25
CA ASP A 276 63.62 -47.16 -11.56
C ASP A 276 62.35 -46.90 -12.41
N ARG A 277 62.50 -46.08 -13.46
CA ARG A 277 62.59 -46.55 -14.87
C ARG A 277 62.85 -45.43 -15.87
#